data_AF-A0A158NQD3-F1
#
_entry.id   AF-A0A158NQD3-F1
#
_cell.length_a   1.000
_cell.length_b   1.000
_cell.length_c   1.000
_cell.angle_alpha   90.00
_cell.angle_beta   90.00
_cell.angle_gamma   90.00
#
_symmetry.space_group_name_H-M   'P 1'
#
loop_
_entity.id
_entity.type
_entity.pdbx_description
1 polymer ?
#
loop_
_entity_poly.entity_id
_entity_poly.type
_entity_poly.pdbx_seq_one_letter_code
_entity_poly.pdbx_strand_id
1 'polypeptide(L)'
;MSKLTAVVTLLMTNCTHASKVAVLLRRQARIQTLLDTADSAAFSRYDKEYEDLLINYTWKGIFHHAIYQSFGGIAVFCWGFTPIADFVAGRSRQLPMEGWYPYNTTATPAFEITAAHQGIAIIIACFHNVAMDTLMTGLITVACCQLAILERNIISIDNKASIRGMQNDKPLERNTLAYQLLKRCAMHSNMIFQ
;
A
#
# COMPACT_ATOMS: atom_id res chain seq x y z
N MET A 1 -28.91 -1.88 21.05
CA MET A 1 -27.85 -0.88 20.79
C MET A 1 -26.55 -1.53 20.29
N SER A 2 -25.98 -2.53 20.96
CA SER A 2 -24.70 -3.18 20.57
C SER A 2 -24.67 -3.80 19.17
N LYS A 3 -25.74 -4.49 18.76
CA LYS A 3 -25.83 -5.12 17.43
C LYS A 3 -25.80 -4.12 16.27
N LEU A 4 -26.50 -2.99 16.41
CA LEU A 4 -26.52 -1.93 15.41
C LEU A 4 -25.12 -1.33 15.23
N THR A 5 -24.41 -1.08 16.33
CA THR A 5 -23.04 -0.58 16.30
C THR A 5 -22.11 -1.55 15.56
N ALA A 6 -22.21 -2.86 15.81
CA ALA A 6 -21.40 -3.88 15.13
C ALA A 6 -21.68 -3.96 13.62
N VAL A 7 -22.95 -3.86 13.21
CA VAL A 7 -23.32 -3.83 11.78
C VAL A 7 -22.81 -2.56 11.10
N VAL A 8 -22.95 -1.41 11.77
CA VAL A 8 -22.48 -0.12 11.25
C VAL A 8 -20.96 -0.10 11.11
N THR A 9 -20.21 -0.63 12.08
CA THR A 9 -18.74 -0.68 12.00
C THR A 9 -18.29 -1.61 10.87
N LEU A 10 -18.90 -2.80 10.72
CA LEU A 10 -18.61 -3.71 9.61
C LEU A 10 -18.91 -3.07 8.26
N LEU A 11 -20.03 -2.35 8.13
CA LEU A 11 -20.38 -1.65 6.89
C LEU A 11 -19.36 -0.56 6.56
N MET A 12 -18.97 0.25 7.55
CA MET A 12 -17.95 1.30 7.42
C MET A 12 -16.61 0.73 6.95
N THR A 13 -16.16 -0.37 7.55
CA THR A 13 -14.92 -1.06 7.17
C THR A 13 -15.00 -1.57 5.73
N ASN A 14 -16.08 -2.26 5.35
CA ASN A 14 -16.26 -2.77 3.99
C ASN A 14 -16.37 -1.65 2.94
N CYS A 15 -17.06 -0.55 3.24
CA CYS A 15 -17.12 0.62 2.37
C CYS A 15 -15.74 1.27 2.18
N THR A 16 -14.94 1.35 3.24
CA THR A 16 -13.58 1.87 3.17
C THR A 16 -12.68 0.96 2.34
N HIS A 17 -12.78 -0.36 2.50
CA HIS A 17 -12.09 -1.34 1.66
C HIS A 17 -12.47 -1.21 0.19
N ALA A 18 -13.77 -1.21 -0.11
CA ALA A 18 -14.25 -1.07 -1.48
C ALA A 18 -13.76 0.24 -2.13
N SER A 19 -13.70 1.32 -1.35
CA SER A 19 -13.16 2.61 -1.80
C SER A 19 -11.66 2.52 -2.12
N LYS A 20 -10.85 1.91 -1.24
CA LYS A 20 -9.41 1.68 -1.50
C LYS A 20 -9.19 0.86 -2.77
N VAL A 21 -9.92 -0.25 -2.93
CA VAL A 21 -9.84 -1.12 -4.10
C VAL A 21 -10.25 -0.38 -5.37
N ALA A 22 -11.36 0.37 -5.33
CA ALA A 22 -11.82 1.15 -6.48
C ALA A 22 -10.81 2.22 -6.88
N VAL A 23 -10.20 2.92 -5.91
CA VAL A 23 -9.14 3.90 -6.19
C VAL A 23 -7.92 3.23 -6.80
N LEU A 24 -7.50 2.08 -6.27
CA LEU A 24 -6.37 1.32 -6.79
C LEU A 24 -6.60 0.88 -8.23
N LEU A 25 -7.75 0.26 -8.51
CA LEU A 25 -8.12 -0.20 -9.85
C LEU A 25 -8.25 0.97 -10.84
N ARG A 26 -8.81 2.10 -10.40
CA ARG A 26 -8.90 3.31 -11.25
C ARG A 26 -7.54 3.92 -11.55
N ARG A 27 -6.57 3.79 -10.64
CA ARG A 27 -5.22 4.36 -10.79
C ARG A 27 -4.17 3.36 -11.23
N GLN A 28 -4.55 2.11 -11.50
CA GLN A 28 -3.62 1.02 -11.81
C GLN A 28 -2.68 1.35 -12.98
N ALA A 29 -3.19 1.99 -14.04
CA ALA A 29 -2.38 2.38 -15.19
C ALA A 29 -1.30 3.40 -14.79
N ARG A 30 -1.66 4.38 -13.95
CA ARG A 30 -0.72 5.38 -13.43
C ARG A 30 0.30 4.76 -12.49
N ILE A 31 -0.13 3.85 -11.61
CA ILE A 31 0.76 3.10 -10.71
C ILE A 31 1.77 2.30 -11.53
N GLN A 32 1.32 1.63 -12.61
CA GLN A 32 2.20 0.90 -13.51
C GLN A 32 3.22 1.83 -14.16
N THR A 33 2.79 2.98 -14.70
CA THR A 33 3.71 3.97 -15.28
C THR A 33 4.75 4.47 -14.27
N LEU A 34 4.35 4.69 -13.00
CA LEU A 34 5.27 5.11 -11.95
C LEU A 34 6.28 4.02 -11.56
N LEU A 35 5.86 2.76 -11.56
CA LEU A 35 6.73 1.60 -11.34
C LEU A 35 7.70 1.42 -12.51
N ASP A 36 7.22 1.48 -13.74
CA ASP A 36 8.05 1.39 -14.95
C ASP A 36 9.05 2.56 -15.03
N THR A 37 8.64 3.74 -14.56
CA THR A 37 9.53 4.90 -14.42
C THR A 37 10.58 4.67 -13.35
N ALA A 38 10.22 4.07 -12.21
CA ALA A 38 11.16 3.71 -11.15
C ALA A 38 12.22 2.71 -11.64
N ASP A 39 11.83 1.77 -12.50
CA ASP A 39 12.71 0.75 -13.09
C ASP A 39 13.58 1.31 -14.24
N SER A 40 13.36 2.56 -14.66
CA SER A 40 14.09 3.14 -15.79
C SER A 40 15.56 3.40 -15.50
N ALA A 41 16.39 3.35 -16.56
CA ALA A 41 17.84 3.60 -16.49
C ALA A 41 18.24 4.97 -15.90
N ALA A 42 17.30 5.92 -15.80
CA ALA A 42 17.52 7.19 -15.12
C ALA A 42 17.78 7.03 -13.61
N PHE A 43 17.23 5.96 -13.00
CA PHE A 43 17.37 5.64 -11.57
C PHE A 43 18.45 4.60 -11.30
N SER A 44 18.64 3.63 -12.20
CA SER A 44 19.72 2.62 -12.12
C SER A 44 21.14 3.21 -12.07
N ARG A 45 21.31 4.50 -12.40
CA ARG A 45 22.62 5.16 -12.46
C ARG A 45 23.14 5.65 -11.09
N TYR A 46 22.29 5.69 -10.07
CA TYR A 46 22.69 6.12 -8.72
C TYR A 46 23.30 4.95 -7.93
N ASP A 47 24.25 5.25 -7.04
CA ASP A 47 25.13 4.27 -6.37
C ASP A 47 24.36 3.10 -5.72
N LYS A 48 24.71 1.86 -6.05
CA LYS A 48 24.06 0.63 -5.53
C LYS A 48 24.00 0.62 -4.00
N GLU A 49 25.00 1.21 -3.36
CA GLU A 49 25.08 1.33 -1.91
C GLU A 49 23.92 2.15 -1.31
N TYR A 50 23.45 3.19 -2.02
CA TYR A 50 22.34 4.01 -1.56
C TYR A 50 20.98 3.34 -1.78
N GLU A 51 20.84 2.59 -2.87
CA GLU A 51 19.67 1.79 -3.18
C GLU A 51 19.49 0.65 -2.17
N ASP A 52 20.55 -0.12 -1.90
CA ASP A 52 20.54 -1.21 -0.92
C ASP A 52 20.22 -0.71 0.50
N LEU A 53 20.76 0.46 0.88
CA LEU A 53 20.46 1.09 2.16
C LEU A 53 18.95 1.43 2.24
N LEU A 54 18.41 2.12 1.24
CA LEU A 54 17.00 2.53 1.20
C LEU A 54 16.06 1.33 1.15
N ILE A 55 16.39 0.30 0.37
CA ILE A 55 15.63 -0.96 0.31
C ILE A 55 15.60 -1.61 1.68
N ASN A 56 16.74 -1.74 2.37
CA ASN A 56 16.79 -2.41 3.67
C ASN A 56 16.01 -1.66 4.76
N TYR A 57 16.09 -0.32 4.81
CA TYR A 57 15.28 0.50 5.73
C TYR A 57 13.79 0.42 5.40
N THR A 58 13.45 0.46 4.11
CA THR A 58 12.08 0.34 3.62
C THR A 58 11.50 -1.03 3.94
N TRP A 59 12.24 -2.10 3.70
CA TRP A 59 11.80 -3.46 3.98
C TRP A 59 11.52 -3.66 5.46
N LYS A 60 12.40 -3.14 6.34
CA LYS A 60 12.17 -3.14 7.78
C LYS A 60 10.90 -2.36 8.16
N GLY A 61 10.68 -1.18 7.56
CA GLY A 61 9.49 -0.36 7.79
C GLY A 61 8.20 -1.05 7.35
N ILE A 62 8.18 -1.59 6.13
CA ILE A 62 7.06 -2.35 5.57
C ILE A 62 6.80 -3.60 6.42
N PHE A 63 7.84 -4.34 6.81
CA PHE A 63 7.71 -5.53 7.64
C PHE A 63 7.14 -5.22 9.03
N HIS A 64 7.65 -4.17 9.69
CA HIS A 64 7.09 -3.71 10.96
C HIS A 64 5.63 -3.29 10.84
N HIS A 65 5.30 -2.54 9.78
CA HIS A 65 3.92 -2.12 9.53
C HIS A 65 3.01 -3.32 9.21
N ALA A 66 3.49 -4.29 8.44
CA ALA A 66 2.76 -5.51 8.11
C ALA A 66 2.53 -6.38 9.35
N ILE A 67 3.53 -6.53 10.23
CA ILE A 67 3.39 -7.23 11.52
C ILE A 67 2.35 -6.53 12.40
N TYR A 68 2.46 -5.21 12.55
CA TYR A 68 1.54 -4.44 13.37
C TYR A 68 0.09 -4.58 12.87
N GLN A 69 -0.10 -4.46 11.56
CA GLN A 69 -1.41 -4.63 10.93
C GLN A 69 -1.92 -6.08 11.05
N SER A 70 -1.04 -7.07 10.96
CA SER A 70 -1.39 -8.48 11.14
C SER A 70 -1.84 -8.79 12.57
N PHE A 71 -1.23 -8.17 13.58
CA PHE A 71 -1.66 -8.32 14.97
C PHE A 71 -3.10 -7.81 15.18
N GLY A 72 -3.43 -6.64 14.60
CA GLY A 72 -4.80 -6.13 14.59
C GLY A 72 -5.77 -7.05 13.83
N GLY A 73 -5.36 -7.57 12.67
CA GLY A 73 -6.13 -8.52 11.89
C GLY A 73 -6.43 -9.83 12.64
N ILE A 74 -5.45 -10.37 13.38
CA ILE A 74 -5.60 -11.56 14.22
C ILE A 74 -6.60 -11.32 15.35
N ALA A 75 -6.58 -10.15 15.99
CA ALA A 75 -7.54 -9.81 17.04
C ALA A 75 -8.98 -9.77 16.50
N VAL A 76 -9.19 -9.16 15.33
CA VAL A 76 -10.50 -9.12 14.66
C VAL A 76 -10.91 -10.52 14.18
N PHE A 77 -9.95 -11.33 13.71
CA PHE A 77 -10.18 -12.72 13.33
C PHE A 77 -10.63 -13.56 14.52
N CYS A 78 -9.92 -13.48 15.65
CA CYS A 78 -10.32 -14.13 16.90
C CYS A 78 -11.72 -13.70 17.34
N TRP A 79 -12.06 -12.42 17.23
CA TRP A 79 -13.40 -11.92 17.55
C TRP A 79 -14.48 -12.41 16.58
N GLY A 80 -14.17 -12.57 15.29
CA GLY A 80 -15.10 -13.16 14.31
C GLY A 80 -15.22 -14.68 14.42
N PHE A 81 -14.20 -15.34 14.98
CA PHE A 81 -14.15 -16.79 15.14
C PHE A 81 -14.77 -17.28 16.45
N THR A 82 -14.86 -16.45 17.50
CA THR A 82 -15.55 -16.81 18.75
C THR A 82 -16.98 -17.33 18.55
N PRO A 83 -17.87 -16.73 17.73
CA PRO A 83 -19.19 -17.30 17.49
C PRO A 83 -19.15 -18.60 16.65
N ILE A 84 -18.13 -18.79 15.80
CA ILE A 84 -17.90 -20.06 15.07
C ILE A 84 -17.49 -21.15 16.06
N ALA A 85 -16.57 -20.85 16.98
CA ALA A 85 -16.09 -21.78 17.99
C ALA A 85 -17.19 -22.16 18.98
N ASP A 86 -18.03 -21.20 19.39
CA ASP A 86 -19.18 -21.46 20.26
C ASP A 86 -20.28 -22.29 19.57
N PHE A 87 -20.41 -22.17 18.25
CA PHE A 87 -21.26 -23.05 17.45
C PHE A 87 -20.71 -24.49 17.39
N VAL A 88 -19.42 -24.66 17.07
CA VAL A 88 -18.76 -25.98 17.04
C VAL A 88 -18.80 -26.65 18.43
N ALA A 89 -18.73 -25.87 19.50
CA ALA A 89 -18.86 -26.34 20.88
C ALA A 89 -20.30 -26.70 21.30
N GLY A 90 -21.29 -26.58 20.40
CA GLY A 90 -22.68 -26.97 20.64
C GLY A 90 -23.43 -26.09 21.65
N ARG A 91 -22.91 -24.90 21.99
CA ARG A 91 -23.49 -24.03 23.04
C ARG A 91 -24.61 -23.14 22.52
N SER A 92 -24.56 -22.72 21.26
CA SER A 92 -25.62 -21.93 20.63
C SER A 92 -25.59 -22.02 19.11
N ARG A 93 -26.77 -22.08 18.47
CA ARG A 93 -26.93 -22.19 17.01
C ARG A 93 -27.18 -20.81 16.39
N GLN A 94 -26.20 -19.92 16.51
CA GLN A 94 -26.25 -18.56 15.97
C GLN A 94 -25.14 -18.38 14.93
N LEU A 95 -25.45 -17.68 13.84
CA LEU A 95 -24.45 -17.42 12.80
C LEU A 95 -23.41 -16.41 13.30
N PRO A 96 -22.14 -16.57 12.90
CA PRO A 96 -21.04 -15.63 13.22
C PRO A 96 -21.34 -14.18 12.85
N MET A 97 -21.96 -13.97 11.68
CA MET A 97 -22.58 -12.71 11.31
C MET A 97 -24.08 -12.91 11.12
N GLU A 98 -24.88 -12.14 11.85
CA GLU A 98 -26.32 -12.05 11.61
C GLU A 98 -26.55 -11.35 10.27
N GLY A 99 -26.88 -12.15 9.25
CA GLY A 99 -27.24 -11.69 7.92
C GLY A 99 -28.62 -12.23 7.53
N TRP A 100 -29.32 -11.49 6.67
CA TRP A 100 -30.55 -12.00 6.07
C TRP A 100 -30.21 -12.91 4.90
N TYR A 101 -30.67 -14.15 4.96
CA TYR A 101 -30.48 -15.14 3.89
C TYR A 101 -31.86 -15.61 3.39
N PRO A 102 -32.01 -15.88 2.08
CA PRO A 102 -33.28 -16.31 1.49
C PRO A 102 -33.66 -17.77 1.82
N TYR A 103 -32.97 -18.42 2.76
CA TYR A 103 -33.18 -19.79 3.21
C TYR A 103 -33.07 -19.88 4.73
N ASN A 104 -33.63 -20.94 5.33
CA ASN A 104 -33.56 -21.12 6.78
C ASN A 104 -32.14 -21.50 7.21
N THR A 105 -31.39 -20.50 7.68
CA THR A 105 -30.02 -20.66 8.15
C THR A 105 -29.91 -21.43 9.45
N THR A 106 -31.00 -21.72 10.15
CA THR A 106 -31.01 -22.55 11.38
C THR A 106 -31.15 -24.05 11.10
N ALA A 107 -31.53 -24.44 9.89
CA ALA A 107 -31.71 -25.84 9.50
C ALA A 107 -30.39 -26.50 9.08
N THR A 108 -30.17 -27.77 9.46
CA THR A 108 -29.10 -28.60 8.88
C THR A 108 -29.51 -29.00 7.46
N PRO A 109 -28.62 -28.96 6.44
CA PRO A 109 -27.19 -28.60 6.44
C PRO A 109 -26.89 -27.14 6.09
N ALA A 110 -27.91 -26.32 5.80
CA ALA A 110 -27.74 -24.94 5.37
C ALA A 110 -26.95 -24.07 6.38
N PHE A 111 -27.15 -24.30 7.68
CA PHE A 111 -26.37 -23.65 8.74
C PHE A 111 -24.86 -23.84 8.55
N GLU A 112 -24.41 -25.08 8.41
CA GLU A 112 -22.98 -25.45 8.37
C GLU A 112 -22.29 -24.88 7.13
N ILE A 113 -22.98 -24.95 5.98
CA ILE A 113 -22.50 -24.38 4.72
C ILE A 113 -22.32 -22.85 4.86
N THR A 114 -23.29 -22.18 5.49
CA THR A 114 -23.25 -20.72 5.66
C THR A 114 -22.15 -20.31 6.64
N ALA A 115 -21.99 -21.05 7.74
CA ALA A 115 -20.93 -20.81 8.72
C ALA A 115 -19.53 -21.01 8.12
N ALA A 116 -19.34 -22.08 7.33
CA ALA A 116 -18.08 -22.33 6.62
C ALA A 116 -17.79 -21.22 5.59
N HIS A 117 -18.82 -20.80 4.83
CA HIS A 117 -18.70 -19.70 3.88
C HIS A 117 -18.31 -18.39 4.57
N GLN A 118 -18.96 -18.03 5.68
CA GLN A 118 -18.62 -16.83 6.46
C GLN A 118 -17.19 -16.90 7.00
N GLY A 119 -16.75 -18.05 7.51
CA GLY A 119 -15.38 -18.26 7.97
C GLY A 119 -14.34 -18.03 6.86
N ILE A 120 -14.53 -18.64 5.69
CA ILE A 120 -13.65 -18.47 4.54
C ILE A 120 -13.65 -17.01 4.05
N ALA A 121 -14.82 -16.37 3.99
CA ALA A 121 -14.93 -14.97 3.59
C ALA A 121 -14.16 -14.02 4.52
N ILE A 122 -14.21 -14.24 5.84
CA ILE A 122 -13.46 -13.46 6.83
C ILE A 122 -11.95 -13.63 6.63
N ILE A 123 -11.47 -14.86 6.39
CA ILE A 123 -10.05 -15.14 6.13
C ILE A 123 -9.59 -14.35 4.90
N ILE A 124 -10.31 -14.48 3.78
CA ILE A 124 -9.97 -13.80 2.53
C ILE A 124 -9.99 -12.28 2.72
N ALA A 125 -10.99 -11.73 3.39
CA ALA A 125 -11.11 -10.31 3.66
C ALA A 125 -9.92 -9.77 4.51
N CYS A 126 -9.50 -10.53 5.52
CA CYS A 126 -8.36 -10.18 6.36
C CYS A 126 -7.05 -10.13 5.56
N PHE A 127 -6.76 -11.19 4.80
CA PHE A 127 -5.57 -11.22 3.93
C PHE A 127 -5.59 -10.11 2.89
N HIS A 128 -6.74 -9.86 2.27
CA HIS A 128 -6.89 -8.80 1.28
C HIS A 128 -6.64 -7.40 1.88
N ASN A 129 -7.13 -7.16 3.10
CA ASN A 129 -6.90 -5.90 3.82
C ASN A 129 -5.40 -5.68 4.08
N VAL A 130 -4.72 -6.66 4.69
CA VAL A 130 -3.28 -6.56 4.99
C VAL A 130 -2.46 -6.38 3.71
N ALA A 131 -2.80 -7.10 2.65
CA ALA A 131 -2.13 -6.97 1.35
C ALA A 131 -2.29 -5.57 0.75
N MET A 132 -3.50 -5.00 0.80
CA MET A 132 -3.77 -3.64 0.30
C MET A 132 -3.02 -2.56 1.07
N ASP A 133 -2.99 -2.64 2.40
CA ASP A 133 -2.25 -1.68 3.23
C ASP A 133 -0.74 -1.80 2.96
N THR A 134 -0.22 -3.02 2.87
CA THR A 134 1.19 -3.29 2.54
C THR A 134 1.57 -2.72 1.16
N LEU A 135 0.71 -2.93 0.16
CA LEU A 135 0.91 -2.43 -1.20
C LEU A 135 0.92 -0.90 -1.22
N MET A 136 -0.04 -0.26 -0.55
CA MET A 136 -0.09 1.20 -0.45
C MET A 136 1.17 1.78 0.21
N THR A 137 1.63 1.20 1.33
CA THR A 137 2.88 1.60 1.98
C THR A 137 4.07 1.43 1.03
N GLY A 138 4.15 0.31 0.31
CA GLY A 138 5.20 0.09 -0.70
C GLY A 138 5.22 1.14 -1.80
N LEU A 139 4.05 1.49 -2.35
CA LEU A 139 3.92 2.55 -3.37
C LEU A 139 4.36 3.92 -2.84
N ILE A 140 3.97 4.27 -1.60
CA ILE A 140 4.41 5.51 -0.96
C ILE A 140 5.93 5.51 -0.81
N THR A 141 6.53 4.39 -0.39
CA THR A 141 7.98 4.35 -0.23
C THR A 141 8.73 4.46 -1.55
N VAL A 142 8.23 3.84 -2.63
CA VAL A 142 8.79 4.03 -3.98
C VAL A 142 8.73 5.50 -4.37
N ALA A 143 7.62 6.19 -4.14
CA ALA A 143 7.49 7.61 -4.44
C ALA A 143 8.45 8.48 -3.60
N CYS A 144 8.60 8.20 -2.30
CA CYS A 144 9.57 8.87 -1.44
C CYS A 144 11.02 8.67 -1.92
N CYS A 145 11.37 7.46 -2.35
CA CYS A 145 12.68 7.16 -2.92
C CYS A 145 12.93 7.97 -4.20
N GLN A 146 11.92 8.05 -5.09
CA GLN A 146 12.01 8.88 -6.31
C GLN A 146 12.24 10.36 -5.98
N LEU A 147 11.58 10.90 -4.95
CA LEU A 147 11.76 12.28 -4.50
C LEU A 147 13.15 12.51 -3.89
N ALA A 148 13.65 11.59 -3.06
CA ALA A 148 14.98 11.68 -2.47
C ALA A 148 16.10 11.65 -3.53
N ILE A 149 15.93 10.84 -4.58
CA ILE A 149 16.86 10.80 -5.71
C ILE A 149 16.80 12.12 -6.51
N LEU A 150 15.61 12.67 -6.71
CA LEU A 150 15.43 13.97 -7.37
C LEU A 150 16.14 15.10 -6.61
N GLU A 151 15.98 15.13 -5.29
CA GLU A 151 16.66 16.09 -4.40
C GLU A 151 18.19 16.00 -4.55
N ARG A 152 18.73 14.77 -4.49
CA ARG A 152 20.17 14.53 -4.67
C ARG A 152 20.68 14.97 -6.03
N ASN A 153 19.91 14.72 -7.08
CA ASN A 153 20.26 15.19 -8.43
C ASN A 153 20.35 16.71 -8.47
N ILE A 154 19.40 17.43 -7.88
CA ILE A 154 19.40 18.89 -7.80
C ILE A 154 20.64 19.40 -7.05
N ILE A 155 20.94 18.84 -5.88
CA ILE A 155 22.13 19.21 -5.08
C ILE A 155 23.43 18.93 -5.86
N SER A 156 23.52 17.81 -6.58
CA SER A 156 24.70 17.47 -7.36
C SER A 156 24.97 18.46 -8.51
N ILE A 157 23.93 19.05 -9.08
CA ILE A 157 24.03 20.06 -10.15
C ILE A 157 24.64 21.34 -9.57
N ASP A 158 24.16 21.78 -8.40
CA ASP A 158 24.67 22.97 -7.72
C ASP A 158 26.15 22.82 -7.38
N ASN A 159 26.54 21.68 -6.79
CA ASN A 159 27.94 21.37 -6.50
C ASN A 159 28.82 21.34 -7.76
N LYS A 160 28.35 20.73 -8.86
CA LYS A 160 29.10 20.72 -10.14
C LYS A 160 29.21 22.11 -10.75
N ALA A 161 28.17 22.93 -10.64
CA ALA A 161 28.18 24.31 -11.13
C ALA A 161 29.16 25.18 -10.32
N SER A 162 29.26 24.96 -9.01
CA SER A 162 30.24 25.61 -8.12
C SER A 162 31.69 25.21 -8.47
N ILE A 163 31.97 23.91 -8.64
CA ILE A 163 33.30 23.40 -9.00
C ILE A 163 33.73 23.87 -10.41
N ARG A 164 32.82 23.86 -11.40
CA ARG A 164 33.05 24.45 -12.73
C ARG A 164 33.05 25.99 -12.74
N GLY A 165 32.75 26.64 -11.62
CA GLY A 165 33.03 28.06 -11.44
C GLY A 165 34.45 28.33 -11.00
N MET A 166 35.08 27.37 -10.32
CA MET A 166 36.49 27.43 -9.94
C MET A 166 37.44 27.02 -11.07
N GLN A 167 37.05 26.06 -11.91
CA GLN A 167 37.69 25.81 -13.20
C GLN A 167 37.12 26.83 -14.19
N ASN A 168 37.95 27.60 -14.91
CA ASN A 168 37.54 28.64 -15.88
C ASN A 168 36.80 28.10 -17.13
N ASP A 169 35.75 27.30 -16.95
CA ASP A 169 34.86 26.83 -18.00
C ASP A 169 33.98 27.99 -18.50
N LYS A 170 33.67 27.99 -19.81
CA LYS A 170 32.82 29.04 -20.40
C LYS A 170 31.47 29.09 -19.69
N PRO A 171 31.03 30.26 -19.17
CA PRO A 171 29.81 30.38 -18.38
C PRO A 171 28.54 29.96 -19.13
N LEU A 172 28.57 30.02 -20.47
CA LEU A 172 27.47 29.61 -21.34
C LEU A 172 27.25 28.09 -21.35
N GLU A 173 28.31 27.28 -21.43
CA GLU A 173 28.21 25.81 -21.43
C GLU A 173 27.75 25.29 -20.07
N ARG A 174 28.24 25.90 -18.97
CA ARG A 174 27.80 25.62 -17.60
C ARG A 174 26.31 25.87 -17.41
N ASN A 175 25.83 27.04 -17.84
CA ASN A 175 24.42 27.41 -17.69
C ASN A 175 23.50 26.54 -18.56
N THR A 176 23.95 26.15 -19.75
CA THR A 176 23.18 25.28 -20.66
C THR A 176 23.03 23.87 -20.08
N LEU A 177 24.09 23.31 -19.49
CA LEU A 177 24.08 21.97 -18.89
C LEU A 177 23.24 21.92 -17.60
N ALA A 178 23.38 22.94 -16.74
CA ALA A 178 22.54 23.09 -15.55
C ALA A 178 21.06 23.23 -15.91
N TYR A 179 20.74 24.03 -16.94
CA TYR A 179 19.37 24.22 -17.42
C TYR A 179 18.77 22.92 -18.01
N GLN A 180 19.56 22.14 -18.76
CA GLN A 180 19.09 20.85 -19.28
C GLN A 180 18.82 19.84 -18.18
N LEU A 181 19.67 19.77 -17.16
CA LEU A 181 19.44 18.90 -16.01
C LEU A 181 18.24 19.34 -15.17
N LEU A 182 18.09 20.65 -14.94
CA LEU A 182 16.93 21.20 -14.23
C LEU A 182 15.62 20.95 -14.99
N LYS A 183 15.64 21.10 -16.32
CA LYS A 183 14.51 20.75 -17.20
C LYS A 183 14.17 19.27 -17.10
N ARG A 184 15.18 18.39 -17.04
CA ARG A 184 14.97 16.94 -16.87
C ARG A 184 14.35 16.61 -15.51
N CYS A 185 14.82 17.25 -14.44
CA CYS A 185 14.25 17.15 -13.09
C CYS A 185 12.80 17.67 -13.02
N ALA A 186 12.50 18.79 -13.70
CA ALA A 186 11.17 19.36 -13.77
C ALA A 186 10.20 18.46 -14.54
N MET A 187 10.62 17.88 -15.67
CA MET A 187 9.80 16.91 -16.39
C MET A 187 9.58 15.63 -15.59
N HIS A 188 10.61 15.15 -14.89
CA HIS A 188 10.51 13.98 -14.02
C HIS A 188 9.51 14.18 -12.88
N SER A 189 9.56 15.33 -12.20
CA SER A 189 8.56 15.71 -11.20
C SER A 189 7.15 15.77 -11.79
N ASN A 190 6.98 16.40 -12.95
CA ASN A 190 5.67 16.50 -13.60
C ASN A 190 5.09 15.13 -13.99
N MET A 191 5.93 14.15 -14.29
CA MET A 191 5.54 12.76 -14.60
C MET A 191 5.08 11.98 -13.37
N ILE A 192 5.60 12.33 -12.18
CA ILE A 192 5.15 11.76 -10.89
C ILE A 192 3.76 12.33 -10.52
N PHE A 193 3.53 13.62 -10.79
CA PHE A 193 2.34 14.34 -10.35
C PHE A 193 1.16 14.37 -11.35
N GLN A 194 1.34 14.06 -12.64
CA GLN A 194 0.25 13.85 -13.62
C GLN A 194 -0.45 12.51 -13.47
#